data_AF-Q2UZX3-F1
#
_entry.id   AF-Q2UZX3-F1
#
_cell.length_a   1.000
_cell.length_b   1.000
_cell.length_c   1.000
_cell.angle_alpha   90.00
_cell.angle_beta   90.00
_cell.angle_gamma   90.00
#
_symmetry.space_group_name_H-M   'P 1'
#
loop_
_entity.id
_entity.type
_entity.pdbx_description
1 polymer ?
#
loop_
_entity_poly.entity_id
_entity_poly.type
_entity_poly.pdbx_seq_one_letter_code
_entity_poly.pdbx_strand_id
1 'polypeptide(L)'
;MVSSSLFLKIGAAPFHFWFPEVMSKSTWINCLTLMTWQKIAPIMVLSYCIQLSTFIFMIAILSIIIGAMGGLNQTSLRQIL
;
A
#
# COMPACT_ATOMS: atom_id res chain seq x y z
N MET A 1 3.35 17.43 -2.16
CA MET A 1 4.54 16.75 -1.61
C MET A 1 4.22 15.87 -0.41
N VAL A 2 3.39 16.30 0.56
CA VAL A 2 3.01 15.44 1.70
C VAL A 2 2.25 14.19 1.28
N SER A 3 1.35 14.30 0.28
CA SER A 3 0.58 13.17 -0.25
C SER A 3 1.44 12.04 -0.81
N SER A 4 2.46 12.35 -1.62
CA SER A 4 3.37 11.33 -2.18
C SER A 4 4.15 10.57 -1.11
N SER A 5 4.62 11.24 -0.06
CA SER A 5 5.29 10.55 1.06
C SER A 5 4.35 9.65 1.85
N LEU A 6 3.08 10.05 2.03
CA LEU A 6 2.09 9.24 2.72
C LEU A 6 1.70 8.01 1.89
N PHE A 7 1.54 8.16 0.58
CA PHE A 7 1.29 7.04 -0.32
C PHE A 7 2.45 6.05 -0.40
N LEU A 8 3.70 6.52 -0.30
CA LEU A 8 4.86 5.63 -0.15
C LEU A 8 4.80 4.83 1.15
N LYS A 9 4.49 5.47 2.28
CA LYS A 9 4.34 4.78 3.57
C LYS A 9 3.21 3.75 3.58
N ILE A 10 2.11 4.04 2.89
CA ILE A 10 0.98 3.10 2.74
C ILE A 10 1.31 2.02 1.70
N GLY A 11 2.31 2.19 0.84
CA GLY A 11 2.60 1.22 -0.23
C GLY A 11 1.55 1.24 -1.33
N ALA A 12 0.95 2.39 -1.61
CA ALA A 12 0.04 2.56 -2.76
C ALA A 12 0.86 2.68 -4.06
N ALA A 13 0.32 2.20 -5.18
CA ALA A 13 0.98 2.33 -6.47
C ALA A 13 1.17 3.81 -6.86
N PRO A 14 2.30 4.20 -7.50
CA PRO A 14 3.41 3.36 -7.98
C PRO A 14 4.43 2.94 -6.90
N PHE A 15 4.30 3.40 -5.65
CA PHE A 15 5.28 3.21 -4.56
C PHE A 15 5.11 1.89 -3.78
N HIS A 16 4.59 0.85 -4.42
CA HIS A 16 4.14 -0.39 -3.76
C HIS A 16 5.21 -1.50 -3.71
N PHE A 17 6.29 -1.40 -4.51
CA PHE A 17 7.25 -2.50 -4.70
C PHE A 17 7.95 -2.99 -3.43
N TRP A 18 8.17 -2.11 -2.45
CA TRP A 18 8.80 -2.50 -1.18
C TRP A 18 7.91 -3.45 -0.36
N PHE A 19 6.60 -3.38 -0.54
CA PHE A 19 5.64 -4.02 0.33
C PHE A 19 5.58 -5.55 0.15
N PRO A 20 5.42 -6.11 -1.08
CA PRO A 20 5.47 -7.56 -1.29
C PRO A 20 6.83 -8.18 -0.90
N GLU A 21 7.93 -7.48 -1.15
CA GLU A 21 9.27 -7.96 -0.77
C GLU A 21 9.43 -8.09 0.75
N VAL A 22 8.97 -7.09 1.51
CA VAL A 22 9.00 -7.14 2.98
C VAL A 22 8.05 -8.22 3.52
N MET A 23 6.88 -8.41 2.90
CA MET A 23 5.97 -9.49 3.30
C MET A 23 6.54 -10.89 3.09
N SER A 24 7.29 -11.10 2.00
CA SER A 24 7.90 -12.42 1.74
C SER A 24 8.95 -12.83 2.78
N LYS A 25 9.65 -11.86 3.38
CA LYS A 25 10.80 -12.08 4.28
C LYS A 25 10.46 -11.97 5.77
N SER A 26 9.24 -11.54 6.12
CA SER A 26 8.84 -11.30 7.52
C SER A 26 8.01 -12.44 8.12
N THR A 27 7.95 -12.49 9.46
CA THR A 27 7.11 -13.42 10.21
C THR A 27 5.63 -13.02 10.11
N TRP A 28 4.71 -13.96 10.33
CA TRP A 28 3.26 -13.70 10.27
C TRP A 28 2.78 -12.58 11.19
N ILE A 29 3.35 -12.48 12.40
CA ILE A 29 3.02 -11.40 13.34
C ILE A 29 3.44 -10.04 12.75
N ASN A 30 4.64 -9.98 12.17
CA ASN A 30 5.12 -8.76 11.52
C ASN A 30 4.27 -8.41 10.29
N CYS A 31 3.89 -9.41 9.47
CA CYS A 31 2.94 -9.22 8.36
C CYS A 31 1.64 -8.60 8.85
N LEU A 32 1.04 -9.15 9.91
CA LEU A 32 -0.21 -8.65 10.46
C LEU A 32 -0.08 -7.21 10.96
N THR A 33 0.99 -6.89 11.69
CA THR A 33 1.22 -5.50 12.16
C THR A 33 1.42 -4.51 11.01
N LEU A 34 2.07 -4.93 9.93
CA LEU A 34 2.37 -4.09 8.77
C LEU A 34 1.12 -3.86 7.90
N MET A 35 0.25 -4.86 7.80
CA MET A 35 -1.04 -4.79 7.10
C MET A 35 -2.07 -3.92 7.82
N THR A 36 -2.05 -3.93 9.15
CA THR A 36 -3.10 -3.30 9.97
C THR A 36 -2.58 -2.05 10.68
N TRP A 37 -1.76 -2.25 11.71
CA TRP A 37 -1.34 -1.20 12.63
C TRP A 37 -0.57 -0.08 11.94
N GLN A 38 0.34 -0.41 11.02
CA GLN A 38 1.15 0.57 10.29
C GLN A 38 0.35 1.42 9.30
N LYS A 39 -0.85 0.98 8.89
CA LYS A 39 -1.71 1.73 7.96
C LYS A 39 -2.53 2.81 8.64
N ILE A 40 -2.84 2.65 9.94
CA ILE A 40 -3.75 3.54 10.67
C ILE A 40 -3.25 4.98 10.68
N ALA A 41 -2.04 5.23 11.18
CA ALA A 41 -1.53 6.60 11.32
C ALA A 41 -1.40 7.34 9.97
N PRO A 42 -0.82 6.75 8.91
CA PRO A 42 -0.76 7.40 7.60
C PRO A 42 -2.14 7.70 6.99
N ILE A 43 -3.13 6.81 7.15
CA ILE A 43 -4.49 7.02 6.65
C ILE A 43 -5.18 8.15 7.42
N MET A 44 -4.98 8.23 8.74
CA MET A 44 -5.49 9.35 9.55
C MET A 44 -4.89 10.69 9.12
N VAL A 45 -3.59 10.77 8.85
CA VAL A 45 -2.98 12.01 8.35
C VAL A 45 -3.48 12.34 6.94
N LEU A 46 -3.64 11.33 6.08
CA LEU A 46 -4.23 11.52 4.76
C LEU A 46 -5.64 12.11 4.87
N SER A 47 -6.50 11.62 5.77
CA SER A 47 -7.88 12.12 5.87
C SER A 47 -7.97 13.62 6.17
N TYR A 48 -7.03 14.17 6.94
CA TYR A 48 -6.93 15.62 7.18
C TYR A 48 -6.36 16.40 6.00
N CYS A 49 -5.59 15.77 5.13
CA CYS A 49 -4.92 16.39 3.99
C CYS A 49 -5.58 16.05 2.64
N ILE A 50 -6.72 15.33 2.62
CA ILE A 50 -7.39 14.95 1.38
C ILE A 50 -7.91 16.20 0.69
N GLN A 51 -7.32 16.49 -0.46
CA GLN A 51 -7.90 17.35 -1.47
C GLN A 51 -8.16 16.48 -2.70
N LEU A 52 -9.44 16.31 -3.07
CA LEU A 52 -9.86 15.57 -4.26
C LEU A 52 -9.18 16.19 -5.48
N SER A 53 -8.12 15.53 -5.92
CA SER A 53 -7.26 15.94 -7.00
C SER A 53 -7.11 14.78 -7.97
N THR A 54 -6.85 15.09 -9.23
CA THR A 54 -6.55 14.09 -10.26
C THR A 54 -5.44 13.13 -9.82
N PHE A 55 -4.48 13.61 -9.03
CA PHE A 55 -3.40 12.80 -8.48
C PHE A 55 -3.87 11.65 -7.59
N ILE A 56 -4.81 11.89 -6.67
CA ILE A 56 -5.34 10.83 -5.78
C ILE A 56 -6.13 9.80 -6.60
N PHE A 57 -6.93 10.25 -7.56
CA PHE A 57 -7.66 9.34 -8.46
C PHE A 57 -6.72 8.47 -9.29
N MET A 58 -5.63 9.05 -9.83
CA MET A 58 -4.61 8.29 -10.56
C MET A 58 -3.97 7.20 -9.68
N ILE A 59 -3.62 7.53 -8.44
CA ILE A 59 -3.06 6.56 -7.48
C ILE A 59 -4.06 5.44 -7.16
N ALA A 60 -5.34 5.79 -6.94
CA ALA A 60 -6.38 4.80 -6.68
C ALA A 60 -6.53 3.82 -7.84
N ILE A 61 -6.68 4.32 -9.08
CA ILE A 61 -6.82 3.48 -10.28
C ILE A 61 -5.58 2.60 -10.48
N LEU A 62 -4.38 3.17 -10.37
CA LEU A 62 -3.13 2.41 -10.48
C LEU A 62 -3.02 1.33 -9.41
N SER A 63 -3.41 1.62 -8.17
CA SER A 63 -3.35 0.66 -7.07
C SER A 63 -4.27 -0.55 -7.29
N ILE A 64 -5.45 -0.31 -7.88
CA ILE A 64 -6.41 -1.38 -8.21
C ILE A 64 -5.84 -2.26 -9.32
N ILE A 65 -5.38 -1.67 -10.42
CA ILE A 65 -4.88 -2.42 -11.58
C ILE A 65 -3.64 -3.24 -11.19
N ILE A 66 -2.67 -2.60 -10.54
CA ILE A 66 -1.41 -3.25 -10.18
C ILE A 66 -1.61 -4.28 -9.07
N GLY A 67 -2.48 -4.02 -8.09
CA GLY A 67 -2.83 -5.00 -7.07
C GLY A 67 -3.49 -6.24 -7.65
N ALA A 68 -4.48 -6.05 -8.54
CA ALA A 68 -5.18 -7.15 -9.19
C ALA A 68 -4.24 -7.99 -10.08
N MET A 69 -3.46 -7.34 -10.95
CA MET A 69 -2.50 -8.05 -11.81
C MET A 69 -1.37 -8.70 -11.01
N GLY A 70 -0.87 -8.01 -9.99
CA GLY A 70 0.23 -8.48 -9.14
C GLY A 70 -0.14 -9.72 -8.33
N GLY A 71 -1.38 -9.81 -7.84
CA GLY A 71 -1.84 -10.95 -7.03
C GLY A 71 -2.06 -12.23 -7.82
N LEU A 72 -2.42 -12.16 -9.11
CA LEU A 72 -2.75 -13.33 -9.94
C LEU A 72 -1.57 -14.31 -10.11
N ASN A 73 -0.33 -13.82 -10.04
CA ASN A 73 0.87 -14.62 -10.27
C ASN A 73 1.67 -14.91 -8.99
N GLN A 74 1.07 -14.71 -7.81
CA GLN A 74 1.73 -15.01 -6.54
C GLN A 74 1.30 -16.37 -6.02
N THR A 75 2.27 -17.19 -5.62
CA THR A 75 2.02 -18.49 -4.96
C THR A 75 2.06 -18.38 -3.44
N SER A 76 2.75 -17.36 -2.89
CA SER A 76 2.86 -17.19 -1.45
C SER A 76 1.69 -16.38 -0.89
N LEU A 77 1.02 -16.93 0.13
CA LEU A 77 -0.09 -16.25 0.81
C LEU A 77 0.33 -14.89 1.36
N ARG A 78 1.59 -14.74 1.80
CA ARG A 78 2.12 -13.48 2.34
C ARG A 78 2.23 -12.37 1.29
N GLN A 79 2.43 -12.69 0.01
CA GLN A 79 2.50 -11.70 -1.06
C GLN A 79 1.14 -11.40 -1.70
N ILE A 80 0.18 -12.32 -1.55
CA ILE A 80 -1.22 -12.12 -1.96
C ILE A 80 -1.93 -11.17 -1.00
N LEU A 81 -1.68 -11.37 0.31
CA LEU A 81 -2.08 -10.43 1.36
C LEU A 81 -1.36 -9.10 1.18
#